data_AF-A0A1M4NIH4-F1
#
_entry.id   AF-A0A1M4NIH4-F1
#
_cell.length_a   1.000
_cell.length_b   1.000
_cell.length_c   1.000
_cell.angle_alpha   90.00
_cell.angle_beta   90.00
_cell.angle_gamma   90.00
#
_symmetry.space_group_name_H-M   'P 1'
#
loop_
_entity.id
_entity.type
_entity.pdbx_description
1 polymer ?
#
loop_
_entity_poly.entity_id
_entity_poly.type
_entity_poly.pdbx_seq_one_letter_code
_entity_poly.pdbx_strand_id
1 'polypeptide(L)' 'MELELYYTPIRGLQFHVAYTYINAVVTNNVIDDTNWFIGIVDHPFSIKGKKLPYVSPDQFIFGAMYTYRNTTIGISS' A
#
# COMPACT_ATOMS: atom_id res chain seq x y z
N MET A 1 4.46 8.28 -3.77
CA MET A 1 5.04 8.14 -5.11
C MET A 1 4.50 6.84 -5.67
N GLU A 2 4.04 6.85 -6.90
CA GLU A 2 3.35 5.70 -7.51
C GLU A 2 3.98 5.46 -8.88
N LEU A 3 4.21 4.19 -9.19
CA LEU A 3 4.74 3.70 -10.46
C LEU A 3 3.86 2.54 -10.91
N GLU A 4 3.37 2.60 -12.13
CA GLU A 4 2.59 1.52 -12.74
C GLU A 4 3.07 1.29 -14.18
N LEU A 5 3.26 0.02 -14.52
CA LEU A 5 3.79 -0.41 -15.80
C LEU A 5 2.99 -1.59 -16.35
N TYR A 6 2.59 -1.46 -17.60
CA TYR A 6 2.02 -2.53 -18.40
C TYR A 6 2.97 -2.86 -19.54
N TYR A 7 3.32 -4.13 -19.67
CA TYR A 7 4.27 -4.56 -20.70
C TYR A 7 3.82 -5.85 -21.38
N THR A 8 3.95 -5.91 -22.70
CA THR A 8 3.56 -7.06 -23.52
C THR A 8 4.73 -7.41 -24.44
N PRO A 9 5.72 -8.18 -23.95
CA PRO A 9 6.93 -8.46 -24.72
C PRO A 9 6.68 -9.32 -25.97
N ILE A 10 5.72 -10.23 -25.88
CA ILE A 10 5.36 -11.15 -26.96
C ILE A 10 3.84 -11.32 -26.99
N ARG A 11 3.31 -11.71 -28.15
CA ARG A 11 1.88 -11.97 -28.32
C ARG A 11 1.42 -13.04 -27.33
N GLY A 12 0.39 -12.71 -26.56
CA GLY A 12 -0.20 -13.59 -25.56
C GLY A 12 0.40 -13.45 -24.17
N LEU A 13 1.57 -12.82 -23.97
CA LEU A 13 2.17 -12.61 -22.64
C LEU A 13 2.03 -11.14 -22.21
N GLN A 14 1.43 -10.90 -21.05
CA GLN A 14 1.22 -9.58 -20.47
C GLN A 14 1.77 -9.53 -19.05
N PHE A 15 2.41 -8.43 -18.71
CA PHE A 15 2.88 -8.11 -17.37
C PHE A 15 2.21 -6.84 -16.87
N HIS A 16 1.82 -6.84 -15.60
CA HIS A 16 1.38 -5.68 -14.85
C HIS A 16 2.25 -5.58 -13.61
N VAL A 17 2.95 -4.46 -13.48
CA VAL A 17 3.85 -4.21 -12.35
C VAL A 17 3.48 -2.86 -11.76
N ALA A 18 3.22 -2.81 -10.47
CA ALA A 18 2.99 -1.56 -9.78
C ALA A 18 3.80 -1.50 -8.48
N TYR A 19 4.31 -0.30 -8.17
CA TYR A 19 4.97 0.00 -6.92
C TYR A 19 4.46 1.33 -6.39
N THR A 20 4.06 1.33 -5.12
CA THR A 20 3.51 2.50 -4.45
C THR A 20 4.22 2.70 -3.12
N TYR A 21 4.82 3.88 -2.98
CA TYR A 21 5.39 4.38 -1.74
C TYR A 21 4.44 5.38 -1.09
N ILE A 22 3.99 5.06 0.13
CA ILE A 22 3.03 5.85 0.90
C ILE A 22 3.68 6.35 2.19
N ASN A 23 3.83 7.66 2.30
CA ASN A 23 4.22 8.31 3.55
C ASN A 23 3.00 8.88 4.27
N ALA A 24 2.25 8.00 4.93
CA ALA A 24 1.06 8.35 5.70
C ALA A 24 1.42 8.62 7.17
N VAL A 25 1.61 9.89 7.52
CA VAL A 25 1.95 10.33 8.89
C VAL A 25 0.92 11.32 9.42
N VAL A 26 0.68 11.29 10.73
CA VAL A 26 -0.17 12.28 11.40
C VAL A 26 0.55 13.63 11.39
N THR A 27 0.03 14.60 10.63
CA THR A 27 0.67 15.91 10.48
C THR A 27 0.27 16.91 11.55
N ASN A 28 -0.90 16.73 12.17
CA ASN A 28 -1.43 17.67 13.14
C ASN A 28 -1.03 17.29 14.57
N ASN A 29 -0.81 18.30 15.42
CA ASN A 29 -0.86 18.08 16.85
C ASN A 29 -2.34 17.84 17.16
N VAL A 30 -2.69 16.64 17.60
CA VAL A 30 -4.01 16.43 18.19
C VAL A 30 -4.11 17.43 19.34
N ILE A 31 -5.13 18.29 19.27
CA ILE A 31 -5.60 18.97 20.48
C ILE A 31 -6.17 17.82 21.29
N ASP A 32 -5.37 17.34 22.25
CA ASP A 32 -5.63 16.21 23.12
C ASP A 32 -7.07 16.25 23.63
N ASP A 33 -7.95 15.52 22.95
CA ASP A 33 -9.11 14.96 23.61
C ASP A 33 -8.67 13.53 23.98
N THR A 34 -7.80 13.45 25.00
CA THR A 34 -7.19 12.22 25.53
C THR A 34 -8.21 11.25 26.11
N ASN A 35 -9.50 11.57 26.06
CA ASN A 35 -10.60 10.77 26.59
C ASN A 35 -10.67 9.36 25.98
N TRP A 36 -10.23 9.15 24.74
CA TRP A 36 -10.20 7.81 24.11
C TRP A 36 -9.05 6.92 24.57
N PHE A 37 -8.11 7.44 25.37
CA PHE A 37 -6.92 6.71 25.83
C PHE A 37 -6.82 6.58 27.37
N ILE A 38 -7.84 7.05 28.09
CA ILE A 38 -7.94 6.91 29.55
C ILE A 38 -7.92 5.41 29.92
N GLY A 39 -6.91 5.00 30.69
CA GLY A 39 -6.70 3.61 31.13
C GLY A 39 -5.86 2.74 30.17
N ILE A 40 -5.39 3.29 29.05
CA ILE A 40 -4.46 2.61 28.11
C ILE A 40 -3.07 3.26 28.17
N VAL A 41 -3.01 4.59 28.33
CA VAL A 41 -1.76 5.34 28.42
C VAL A 41 -1.85 6.32 29.59
N ASP A 42 -1.05 6.10 30.63
CA ASP A 42 -1.05 6.92 31.86
C ASP A 42 -0.13 8.16 31.79
N HIS A 43 0.38 8.49 30.59
CA HIS A 43 1.25 9.64 30.37
C HIS A 43 0.84 10.43 29.12
N PRO A 44 1.15 11.74 29.06
CA PRO A 44 0.93 12.53 27.86
C PRO A 44 1.68 11.94 26.68
N PHE A 45 0.99 11.64 25.59
CA PHE A 45 1.61 11.09 24.40
C PHE A 45 1.11 11.81 23.16
N SER A 46 2.02 12.14 22.24
CA SER A 46 1.67 12.72 20.95
C SER A 46 1.65 11.63 19.88
N ILE A 47 0.65 11.68 19.00
CA ILE A 47 0.62 10.84 17.80
C ILE A 47 1.17 11.56 16.56
N LYS A 48 1.58 12.83 16.68
CA LYS A 48 2.15 13.58 15.55
C LYS A 48 3.42 12.90 15.06
N GLY A 49 3.55 12.79 13.74
CA GLY A 49 4.65 12.12 13.07
C GLY A 49 4.59 10.59 13.13
N LYS A 50 3.65 9.99 13.88
CA LYS A 50 3.46 8.54 13.84
C LYS A 50 2.79 8.13 12.53
N LYS A 51 3.16 6.94 12.04
CA LYS A 51 2.56 6.34 10.84
C LYS A 51 1.09 5.96 11.11
N LEU A 52 0.23 6.16 10.12
CA LEU A 52 -1.16 5.73 10.22
C LEU A 52 -1.25 4.19 10.21
N PRO A 53 -2.12 3.59 11.05
CA PRO A 53 -2.34 2.15 11.03
C PRO A 53 -3.01 1.72 9.71
N TYR A 54 -2.85 0.45 9.35
CA TYR A 54 -3.41 -0.18 8.15
C TYR A 54 -2.92 0.35 6.80
N VAL A 55 -1.85 1.16 6.79
CA VAL A 55 -1.18 1.61 5.58
C VAL A 55 0.20 0.98 5.50
N SER A 56 0.44 0.16 4.46
CA SER A 56 1.78 -0.33 4.17
C SER A 56 2.56 0.79 3.47
N PRO A 57 3.73 1.21 4.00
CA PRO A 57 4.53 2.25 3.36
C PRO A 57 5.05 1.86 1.98
N ASP A 58 5.31 0.57 1.79
CA ASP A 58 5.78 0.00 0.54
C ASP A 58 4.76 -1.04 0.08
N GLN A 59 4.25 -0.85 -1.12
CA GLN A 59 3.32 -1.77 -1.78
C GLN A 59 3.89 -2.13 -3.14
N PHE A 60 3.95 -3.42 -3.43
CA PHE A 60 4.40 -3.96 -4.70
C PHE A 60 3.38 -4.96 -5.21
N ILE A 61 2.98 -4.81 -6.46
CA ILE A 61 2.01 -5.68 -7.14
C ILE A 61 2.68 -6.20 -8.40
N PHE A 62 2.56 -7.50 -8.62
CA PHE A 62 3.05 -8.13 -9.83
C PHE A 62 2.02 -9.11 -10.37
N GLY A 63 1.61 -8.88 -11.61
CA GLY A 63 0.75 -9.75 -12.40
C GLY A 63 1.44 -10.18 -13.68
N ALA A 64 1.27 -11.45 -14.04
CA ALA A 64 1.63 -11.96 -15.35
C ALA A 64 0.48 -12.82 -15.89
N MET A 65 0.13 -12.63 -17.16
CA MET A 65 -0.90 -13.40 -17.84
C MET A 65 -0.35 -13.93 -19.16
N TYR A 66 -0.56 -15.22 -19.43
CA TYR A 66 -0.20 -15.85 -20.68
C TYR A 66 -1.41 -16.52 -21.33
N THR A 67 -1.69 -16.14 -22.57
CA THR A 67 -2.76 -16.70 -23.39
C THR A 67 -2.17 -17.62 -24.46
N TYR A 68 -2.55 -18.89 -24.41
CA TYR A 68 -2.26 -19.87 -25.45
C TYR A 68 -3.56 -20.34 -26.11
N ARG A 69 -3.75 -19.98 -27.39
CA ARG A 69 -4.96 -20.22 -28.17
C ARG A 69 -6.21 -19.65 -27.48
N ASN A 70 -6.96 -20.49 -26.77
CA ASN A 70 -8.20 -20.13 -26.09
C ASN A 70 -8.10 -20.22 -24.56
N THR A 71 -6.92 -20.55 -24.02
CA THR A 71 -6.71 -20.70 -22.58
C THR A 71 -5.78 -19.61 -22.07
N THR A 72 -6.18 -18.93 -20.99
CA THR A 72 -5.38 -17.91 -20.32
C THR A 72 -5.00 -18.39 -18.92
N ILE A 73 -3.73 -18.28 -18.57
CA ILE A 73 -3.19 -18.62 -17.26
C ILE A 73 -2.54 -17.37 -16.68
N GLY A 74 -2.82 -17.05 -15.42
CA GLY A 74 -2.28 -15.86 -14.77
C GLY A 74 -1.72 -16.18 -13.39
N ILE A 75 -0.68 -15.44 -13.01
CA ILE A 75 -0.18 -15.34 -11.64
C ILE A 75 -0.30 -13.87 -11.21
N SER A 76 -0.69 -13.65 -9.95
CA SER A 76 -0.79 -12.32 -9.36
C SER A 76 -0.37 -12.39 -7.90
N SER A 77 0.36 -11.38 -7.45
CA SER A 77 0.75 -11.15 -6.06
C SER A 77 0.53 -9.71 -5.65
#